data_AF-A0A832SU22-F1
#
_entry.id   AF-A0A832SU22-F1
#
_cell.length_a   1.000
_cell.length_b   1.000
_cell.length_c   1.000
_cell.angle_alpha   90.00
_cell.angle_beta   90.00
_cell.angle_gamma   90.00
#
_symmetry.space_group_name_H-M   'P 1'
#
loop_
_entity.id
_entity.type
_entity.pdbx_description
1 polymer ?
#
loop_
_entity_poly.entity_id
_entity_poly.type
_entity_poly.pdbx_seq_one_letter_code
_entity_poly.pdbx_strand_id
1 'polypeptide(L)'
;MDLFSLYPVLLGVLHGVDPSRGWLFVAYAYHLGKSRLRAIAVLLALWYGHSAGLYLSYVSYNLFAAVKPALAVALLAVSLLPLFVKTHGFIRPWSKTGALFTAALLAGVIHGGGLMLGALCGFSNAAFFIHIATTLAVMGAMAAIASLSLSIIRRVWINYDYIYAATGIAISIYLLLA
;
A
#
# COMPACT_ATOMS: atom_id res chain seq x y z
N MET A 1 -18.97 14.43 -10.91
CA MET A 1 -17.59 14.37 -10.40
C MET A 1 -16.69 14.13 -11.59
N ASP A 2 -15.61 14.91 -11.74
CA ASP A 2 -14.65 14.68 -12.81
C ASP A 2 -13.70 13.50 -12.46
N LEU A 3 -12.99 13.00 -13.48
CA LEU A 3 -12.09 11.84 -13.35
C LEU A 3 -10.97 12.09 -12.33
N PHE A 4 -10.53 13.35 -12.17
CA PHE A 4 -9.50 13.76 -11.22
C PHE A 4 -9.97 13.67 -9.76
N SER A 5 -11.24 13.99 -9.49
CA SER A 5 -11.84 13.85 -8.15
C SER A 5 -12.08 12.38 -7.76
N LEU A 6 -12.31 11.51 -8.75
CA LEU A 6 -12.54 10.07 -8.55
C LEU A 6 -11.23 9.27 -8.41
N TYR A 7 -10.15 9.74 -9.04
CA TYR A 7 -8.86 9.07 -9.01
C TYR A 7 -8.35 8.70 -7.60
N PRO A 8 -8.29 9.61 -6.60
CA PRO A 8 -7.80 9.26 -5.27
C PRO A 8 -8.70 8.21 -4.58
N VAL A 9 -10.00 8.23 -4.85
CA VAL A 9 -10.96 7.24 -4.35
C VAL A 9 -10.69 5.87 -4.98
N LEU A 10 -10.66 5.78 -6.31
CA LEU A 10 -10.42 4.52 -7.03
C LEU A 10 -9.05 3.93 -6.69
N LEU A 11 -8.03 4.78 -6.58
CA LEU A 11 -6.72 4.37 -6.13
C LEU A 11 -6.78 3.85 -4.70
N GLY A 12 -7.45 4.55 -3.79
CA GLY A 12 -7.64 4.11 -2.41
C GLY A 12 -8.39 2.78 -2.30
N VAL A 13 -9.38 2.54 -3.16
CA VAL A 13 -10.08 1.25 -3.25
C VAL A 13 -9.14 0.15 -3.71
N LEU A 14 -8.42 0.36 -4.81
CA LEU A 14 -7.47 -0.62 -5.35
C LEU A 14 -6.42 -1.03 -4.31
N HIS A 15 -5.96 -0.06 -3.52
CA HIS A 15 -5.01 -0.28 -2.43
C HIS A 15 -5.65 -1.01 -1.26
N GLY A 16 -6.85 -0.60 -0.88
CA GLY A 16 -7.51 -1.19 0.27
C GLY A 16 -7.99 -2.61 0.05
N VAL A 17 -8.22 -3.05 -1.19
CA VAL A 17 -8.57 -4.44 -1.50
C VAL A 17 -7.38 -5.38 -1.54
N ASP A 18 -6.14 -4.88 -1.65
CA ASP A 18 -4.95 -5.73 -1.80
C ASP A 18 -4.67 -6.54 -0.51
N PRO A 19 -4.86 -7.89 -0.53
CA PRO A 19 -4.58 -8.76 0.60
C PRO A 19 -3.11 -8.72 1.02
N SER A 20 -2.21 -8.69 0.04
CA SER A 20 -0.75 -8.83 0.21
C SER A 20 -0.16 -7.73 1.09
N ARG A 21 -0.89 -6.63 1.29
CA ARG A 21 -0.35 -5.36 1.74
C ARG A 21 -1.01 -4.79 2.97
N GLY A 22 -1.99 -5.49 3.56
CA GLY A 22 -2.57 -4.89 4.75
C GLY A 22 -3.59 -5.63 5.58
N TRP A 23 -4.79 -5.80 5.04
CA TRP A 23 -5.92 -6.28 5.84
C TRP A 23 -5.76 -7.74 6.32
N LEU A 24 -4.84 -8.50 5.73
CA LEU A 24 -4.43 -9.82 6.25
C LEU A 24 -3.73 -9.75 7.60
N PHE A 25 -2.91 -8.73 7.85
CA PHE A 25 -2.29 -8.54 9.17
C PHE A 25 -3.36 -8.33 10.23
N VAL A 26 -4.38 -7.55 9.90
CA VAL A 26 -5.52 -7.24 10.77
C VAL A 26 -6.37 -8.49 11.03
N ALA A 27 -6.77 -9.19 9.97
CA ALA A 27 -7.56 -10.41 10.06
C ALA A 27 -6.81 -11.50 10.84
N TYR A 28 -5.49 -11.63 10.63
CA TYR A 28 -4.65 -12.57 11.35
C TYR A 28 -4.45 -12.18 12.82
N ALA A 29 -4.24 -10.90 13.12
CA ALA A 29 -4.14 -10.40 14.50
C ALA A 29 -5.43 -10.68 15.29
N TYR A 30 -6.59 -10.49 14.66
CA TYR A 30 -7.87 -10.90 15.23
C TYR A 30 -7.95 -12.42 15.41
N HIS A 31 -7.57 -13.22 14.40
CA HIS A 31 -7.70 -14.67 14.47
C HIS A 31 -6.82 -15.29 15.58
N LEU A 32 -5.59 -14.79 15.76
CA LEU A 32 -4.66 -15.26 16.78
C LEU A 32 -5.08 -14.90 18.21
N GLY A 33 -5.55 -13.67 18.42
CA GLY A 33 -5.81 -13.14 19.76
C GLY A 33 -7.28 -13.03 20.13
N LYS A 34 -8.19 -13.29 19.18
CA LYS A 34 -9.64 -13.02 19.26
C LYS A 34 -9.98 -11.62 19.78
N SER A 35 -9.08 -10.66 19.58
CA SER A 35 -9.14 -9.31 20.14
C SER A 35 -9.36 -8.28 19.05
N ARG A 36 -10.50 -7.58 19.13
CA ARG A 36 -10.83 -6.45 18.24
C ARG A 36 -9.85 -5.31 18.42
N LEU A 37 -9.44 -5.02 19.66
CA LEU A 37 -8.47 -3.97 19.96
C LEU A 37 -7.11 -4.24 19.28
N ARG A 38 -6.65 -5.50 19.30
CA ARG A 38 -5.41 -5.89 18.62
C ARG A 38 -5.51 -5.73 17.11
N ALA A 39 -6.65 -6.11 16.52
CA ALA A 39 -6.91 -5.90 15.09
C ALA A 39 -6.92 -4.40 14.74
N ILE A 40 -7.62 -3.57 15.51
CA ILE A 40 -7.65 -2.12 15.32
C ILE A 40 -6.25 -1.53 15.45
N ALA A 41 -5.47 -1.93 16.46
CA ALA A 41 -4.10 -1.45 16.62
C ALA A 41 -3.22 -1.79 15.40
N VAL A 42 -3.35 -2.98 14.83
CA VAL A 42 -2.63 -3.39 13.61
C VAL A 42 -3.12 -2.63 12.38
N LEU A 43 -4.43 -2.39 12.26
CA LEU A 43 -5.01 -1.59 11.19
C LEU A 43 -4.49 -0.15 11.23
N LEU A 44 -4.45 0.45 12.42
CA LEU A 44 -3.90 1.78 12.64
C LEU A 44 -2.40 1.82 12.37
N ALA A 45 -1.63 0.84 12.82
CA ALA A 45 -0.19 0.76 12.54
C ALA A 45 0.10 0.81 11.05
N LEU A 46 -0.65 0.00 10.30
CA LEU A 46 -0.54 -0.07 8.86
C LEU A 46 -0.96 1.23 8.17
N TRP A 47 -2.05 1.83 8.63
CA TRP A 47 -2.54 3.12 8.13
C TRP A 47 -1.54 4.25 8.37
N TYR A 48 -0.98 4.34 9.58
CA TYR A 48 0.07 5.30 9.91
C TYR A 48 1.33 5.06 9.09
N GLY A 49 1.74 3.80 8.94
CA GLY A 49 2.87 3.43 8.10
C GLY A 49 2.67 3.88 6.66
N HIS A 50 1.51 3.57 6.06
CA HIS A 50 1.15 3.98 4.70
C HIS A 50 1.17 5.49 4.53
N SER A 51 0.58 6.22 5.47
CA SER A 51 0.56 7.68 5.47
C SER A 51 1.97 8.27 5.58
N ALA A 52 2.82 7.70 6.44
CA ALA A 52 4.20 8.11 6.60
C ALA A 52 5.04 7.82 5.34
N GLY A 53 4.87 6.65 4.72
CA GLY A 53 5.51 6.31 3.46
C GLY A 53 5.16 7.29 2.35
N LEU A 54 3.87 7.62 2.20
CA LEU A 54 3.41 8.61 1.22
C LEU A 54 3.99 10.01 1.49
N TYR A 55 4.02 10.43 2.77
CA TYR A 55 4.59 11.71 3.14
C TYR A 55 6.10 11.78 2.85
N LEU A 56 6.85 10.71 3.16
CA LEU A 56 8.26 10.61 2.83
C LEU A 56 8.48 10.70 1.32
N SER A 57 7.70 9.98 0.53
CA SER A 57 7.77 10.05 -0.94
C SER A 57 7.43 11.43 -1.49
N TYR A 58 6.46 12.13 -0.89
CA TYR A 58 6.14 13.52 -1.24
C TYR A 58 7.32 14.47 -0.93
N VAL A 59 7.91 14.36 0.25
CA VAL A 59 9.08 15.18 0.63
C VAL A 59 10.27 14.87 -0.29
N SER A 60 10.56 13.59 -0.54
CA SER A 60 11.60 13.18 -1.47
C SER A 60 11.37 13.73 -2.88
N TYR A 61 10.14 13.64 -3.41
CA TYR A 61 9.82 14.22 -4.72
C TYR A 61 10.15 15.72 -4.78
N ASN A 62 9.73 16.50 -3.78
CA ASN A 62 9.98 17.95 -3.76
C ASN A 62 11.46 18.30 -3.62
N LEU A 63 12.23 17.52 -2.86
CA LEU A 63 13.67 17.72 -2.71
C LEU A 63 14.45 17.35 -3.99
N PHE A 64 13.99 16.35 -4.74
CA PHE A 64 14.67 15.83 -5.93
C PHE A 64 13.98 16.23 -7.25
N ALA A 65 13.03 17.17 -7.22
CA ALA A 65 12.29 17.62 -8.40
C ALA A 65 13.18 18.22 -9.50
N ALA A 66 14.37 18.72 -9.16
CA ALA A 66 15.35 19.23 -10.11
C ALA A 66 16.11 18.13 -10.88
N VAL A 67 16.00 16.86 -10.45
CA VAL A 67 16.66 15.68 -11.03
C VAL A 67 15.63 14.60 -11.39
N LYS A 68 14.51 15.02 -12.00
CA LYS A 68 13.42 14.13 -12.47
C LYS A 68 13.90 12.87 -13.21
N PRO A 69 14.92 12.92 -14.10
CA PRO A 69 15.38 11.71 -14.80
C PRO A 69 15.99 10.67 -13.86
N ALA A 70 16.78 11.11 -12.87
CA ALA A 70 17.38 10.21 -11.89
C ALA A 70 16.31 9.57 -10.99
N LEU A 71 15.30 10.35 -10.62
CA LEU A 71 14.15 9.88 -9.84
C LEU A 71 13.29 8.87 -10.63
N ALA A 72 13.08 9.09 -11.92
CA ALA A 72 12.35 8.18 -12.79
C ALA A 72 13.08 6.84 -12.98
N VAL A 73 14.42 6.88 -13.11
CA VAL A 73 15.28 5.68 -13.18
C VAL A 73 15.27 4.93 -11.86
N ALA A 74 15.35 5.62 -10.72
CA ALA A 74 15.26 4.99 -9.40
C ALA A 74 13.89 4.32 -9.18
N LEU A 75 12.80 5.00 -9.54
CA LEU A 75 11.45 4.45 -9.47
C LEU A 75 11.28 3.24 -10.40
N LEU A 76 11.85 3.29 -11.60
CA LEU A 76 11.80 2.18 -12.54
C LEU A 76 12.55 0.96 -11.97
N ALA A 77 13.77 1.18 -11.47
CA ALA A 77 14.57 0.11 -10.86
C ALA A 77 13.85 -0.55 -9.68
N VAL A 78 13.22 0.25 -8.81
CA VAL A 78 12.44 -0.27 -7.67
C VAL A 78 11.16 -0.97 -8.12
N SER A 79 10.48 -0.45 -9.14
CA SER A 79 9.23 -1.05 -9.67
C SER A 79 9.47 -2.36 -10.42
N LEU A 80 10.69 -2.57 -10.92
CA LEU A 80 11.10 -3.81 -11.58
C LEU A 80 11.52 -4.89 -10.57
N LEU A 81 11.90 -4.55 -9.33
CA LEU A 81 12.31 -5.52 -8.31
C LEU A 81 11.33 -6.70 -8.13
N PRO A 82 10.00 -6.51 -8.09
CA PRO A 82 9.05 -7.61 -7.93
C PRO A 82 9.04 -8.61 -9.10
N LEU A 83 9.58 -8.25 -10.27
CA LEU A 83 9.71 -9.17 -11.43
C LEU A 83 10.89 -10.13 -11.25
N PHE A 84 11.91 -9.73 -10.49
CA PHE A 84 13.17 -10.47 -10.33
C PHE A 84 13.33 -11.08 -8.93
N VAL A 85 12.67 -10.49 -7.93
CA VAL A 85 12.72 -10.91 -6.53
C VAL A 85 11.33 -11.28 -6.08
N LYS A 86 11.19 -12.49 -5.54
CA LYS A 86 9.94 -12.89 -4.86
C LYS A 86 9.78 -12.10 -3.56
N THR A 87 9.18 -10.92 -3.65
CA THR A 87 8.79 -10.08 -2.51
C THR A 87 7.73 -10.78 -1.64
N HIS A 88 6.94 -11.66 -2.24
CA HIS A 88 5.76 -12.37 -1.70
C HIS A 88 6.06 -13.47 -0.64
N GLY A 89 7.24 -13.42 -0.02
CA GLY A 89 7.67 -14.30 1.06
C GLY A 89 8.06 -13.60 2.36
N PHE A 90 8.44 -12.32 2.30
CA PHE A 90 9.14 -11.68 3.42
C PHE A 90 8.24 -11.24 4.57
N ILE A 91 6.98 -10.90 4.29
CA ILE A 91 6.03 -10.47 5.34
C ILE A 91 4.74 -11.28 5.22
N ARG A 92 4.89 -12.58 5.42
CA ARG A 92 3.75 -13.48 5.57
C ARG A 92 3.26 -13.34 7.01
N PRO A 93 2.04 -12.84 7.28
CA PRO A 93 1.58 -12.64 8.66
C PRO A 93 1.55 -13.93 9.49
N TRP A 94 1.57 -15.09 8.83
CA TRP A 94 1.65 -16.41 9.46
C TRP A 94 3.03 -16.79 10.02
N SER A 95 4.12 -16.11 9.66
CA SER A 95 5.45 -16.38 10.23
C SER A 95 5.70 -15.58 11.52
N LYS A 96 5.27 -16.17 12.64
CA LYS A 96 5.65 -15.83 14.04
C LYS A 96 5.11 -14.49 14.58
N THR A 97 4.39 -14.61 15.70
CA THR A 97 3.26 -13.77 16.10
C THR A 97 3.59 -12.59 17.02
N GLY A 98 4.87 -12.35 17.33
CA GLY A 98 5.29 -11.31 18.29
C GLY A 98 5.25 -9.88 17.76
N ALA A 99 5.54 -9.67 16.48
CA ALA A 99 5.80 -8.33 15.93
C ALA A 99 4.80 -7.88 14.85
N LEU A 100 3.57 -8.40 14.85
CA LEU A 100 2.56 -8.08 13.82
C LEU A 100 2.29 -6.58 13.67
N PHE A 101 2.31 -5.83 14.77
CA PHE A 101 2.16 -4.38 14.74
C PHE A 101 3.32 -3.71 13.97
N THR A 102 4.56 -4.04 14.34
CA THR A 102 5.77 -3.49 13.70
C THR A 102 5.87 -3.92 12.24
N ALA A 103 5.56 -5.19 11.94
CA ALA A 103 5.54 -5.70 10.58
C ALA A 103 4.49 -4.98 9.73
N ALA A 104 3.30 -4.73 10.27
CA ALA A 104 2.26 -3.96 9.60
C ALA A 104 2.66 -2.49 9.39
N LEU A 105 3.29 -1.85 10.38
CA LEU A 105 3.81 -0.49 10.25
C LEU A 105 4.85 -0.40 9.12
N LEU A 106 5.85 -1.28 9.13
CA LEU A 106 6.91 -1.32 8.11
C LEU A 106 6.35 -1.65 6.72
N ALA A 107 5.44 -2.61 6.63
CA ALA A 107 4.73 -2.92 5.39
C ALA A 107 3.98 -1.71 4.87
N GLY A 108 3.29 -0.97 5.76
CA GLY A 108 2.64 0.30 5.44
C GLY A 108 3.63 1.32 4.89
N VAL A 109 4.76 1.56 5.58
CA VAL A 109 5.78 2.54 5.13
C VAL A 109 6.34 2.18 3.77
N ILE A 110 6.73 0.92 3.57
CA ILE A 110 7.27 0.45 2.29
C ILE A 110 6.22 0.58 1.18
N HIS A 111 4.96 0.28 1.49
CA HIS A 111 3.88 0.34 0.52
C HIS A 111 3.52 1.78 0.14
N GLY A 112 3.32 2.66 1.13
CA GLY A 112 3.10 4.09 0.91
C GLY A 112 4.30 4.77 0.25
N GLY A 113 5.51 4.30 0.54
CA GLY A 113 6.76 4.77 -0.06
C GLY A 113 6.91 4.38 -1.53
N GLY A 114 6.58 3.13 -1.89
CA GLY A 114 6.63 2.63 -3.27
C GLY A 114 5.66 3.33 -4.22
N LEU A 115 4.65 4.01 -3.67
CA LEU A 115 3.73 4.85 -4.43
C LEU A 115 4.24 6.28 -4.49
N MET A 116 5.34 6.46 -5.22
CA MET A 116 5.60 7.73 -5.90
C MET A 116 4.41 8.21 -6.77
N LEU A 117 3.45 7.32 -7.03
CA LEU A 117 2.11 7.58 -7.55
C LEU A 117 1.30 8.61 -6.76
N GLY A 118 1.47 8.70 -5.44
CA GLY A 118 0.74 9.66 -4.61
C GLY A 118 1.02 11.12 -4.99
N ALA A 119 2.26 11.39 -5.42
CA ALA A 119 2.63 12.68 -5.99
C ALA A 119 1.92 12.94 -7.34
N LEU A 120 1.54 11.88 -8.07
CA LEU A 120 0.82 11.95 -9.35
C LEU A 120 -0.71 11.90 -9.20
N CYS A 121 -1.25 11.67 -8.00
CA CYS A 121 -2.67 11.85 -7.68
C CYS A 121 -3.15 13.30 -7.75
N GLY A 122 -2.32 14.21 -8.23
CA GLY A 122 -2.61 15.63 -8.36
C GLY A 122 -2.41 16.35 -7.03
N PHE A 123 -1.14 16.49 -6.62
CA PHE A 123 -0.49 17.50 -5.74
C PHE A 123 -1.32 18.29 -4.70
N SER A 124 -2.47 17.81 -4.26
CA SER A 124 -3.38 18.49 -3.36
C SER A 124 -3.55 17.68 -2.08
N ASN A 125 -3.49 18.36 -0.95
CA ASN A 125 -3.71 17.76 0.36
C ASN A 125 -5.06 17.04 0.43
N ALA A 126 -6.08 17.55 -0.27
CA ALA A 126 -7.40 16.93 -0.33
C ALA A 126 -7.37 15.53 -0.97
N ALA A 127 -6.72 15.37 -2.13
CA ALA A 127 -6.61 14.07 -2.80
C ALA A 127 -5.83 13.05 -1.94
N PHE A 128 -4.80 13.51 -1.24
CA PHE A 128 -4.04 12.70 -0.29
C PHE A 128 -4.92 12.16 0.85
N PHE A 129 -5.68 13.04 1.52
CA PHE A 129 -6.56 12.63 2.61
C PHE A 129 -7.69 11.72 2.13
N ILE A 130 -8.28 12.00 0.96
CA ILE A 130 -9.30 11.14 0.35
C ILE A 130 -8.74 9.75 0.09
N HIS A 131 -7.56 9.63 -0.54
CA HIS A 131 -6.92 8.35 -0.80
C HIS A 131 -6.68 7.55 0.49
N ILE A 132 -6.12 8.19 1.51
CA ILE A 132 -5.80 7.56 2.79
C ILE A 132 -7.07 7.12 3.53
N ALA A 133 -8.12 7.96 3.52
CA ALA A 133 -9.39 7.63 4.15
C ALA A 133 -10.09 6.46 3.43
N THR A 134 -10.13 6.48 2.10
CA THR A 134 -10.71 5.38 1.30
C THR A 134 -9.92 4.08 1.51
N THR A 135 -8.59 4.15 1.51
CA THR A 135 -7.73 2.99 1.78
C THR A 135 -8.03 2.38 3.15
N LEU A 136 -8.11 3.20 4.20
CA LEU A 136 -8.45 2.74 5.55
C LEU A 136 -9.82 2.06 5.60
N ALA A 137 -10.84 2.68 5.00
CA ALA A 137 -12.20 2.17 5.00
C ALA A 137 -12.30 0.81 4.31
N VAL A 138 -11.72 0.69 3.11
CA VAL A 138 -11.75 -0.55 2.33
C VAL A 138 -10.93 -1.63 3.01
N MET A 139 -9.75 -1.33 3.56
CA MET A 139 -8.96 -2.29 4.33
C MET A 139 -9.70 -2.79 5.57
N GLY A 140 -10.39 -1.90 6.29
CA GLY A 140 -11.21 -2.28 7.43
C GLY A 140 -12.35 -3.22 7.04
N ALA A 141 -13.06 -2.91 5.95
CA ALA A 141 -14.12 -3.76 5.41
C ALA A 141 -13.58 -5.14 4.99
N MET A 142 -12.47 -5.18 4.25
CA MET A 142 -11.83 -6.41 3.82
C MET A 142 -11.33 -7.24 5.01
N ALA A 143 -10.75 -6.60 6.03
CA ALA A 143 -10.33 -7.27 7.26
C ALA A 143 -11.51 -7.90 8.01
N ALA A 144 -12.66 -7.21 8.07
CA ALA A 144 -13.87 -7.73 8.68
C ALA A 144 -14.41 -8.96 7.92
N ILE A 145 -14.52 -8.88 6.59
CA ILE A 145 -14.92 -10.00 5.73
C ILE A 145 -13.95 -11.17 5.93
N ALA A 146 -12.65 -10.88 5.91
CA ALA A 146 -11.59 -11.87 6.05
C ALA A 146 -11.57 -12.59 7.39
N SER A 147 -11.98 -11.90 8.45
CA SER A 147 -12.05 -12.46 9.79
C SER A 147 -13.06 -13.61 9.91
N LEU A 148 -14.03 -13.68 8.99
CA LEU A 148 -15.06 -14.73 8.96
C LEU A 148 -14.51 -16.07 8.45
N SER A 149 -13.53 -16.05 7.53
CA SER A 149 -12.94 -17.28 7.00
C SER A 149 -11.57 -17.06 6.34
N LEU A 150 -10.50 -17.27 7.10
CA LEU A 150 -9.12 -17.23 6.59
C LEU A 150 -8.82 -18.35 5.58
N SER A 151 -9.59 -19.46 5.60
CA SER A 151 -9.36 -20.59 4.71
C SER A 151 -9.76 -20.29 3.26
N ILE A 152 -10.78 -19.45 3.05
CA ILE A 152 -11.21 -18.99 1.72
C ILE A 152 -10.14 -18.07 1.12
N ILE A 153 -9.55 -17.21 1.94
CA ILE A 153 -8.52 -16.25 1.51
C ILE A 153 -7.24 -16.94 1.03
N ARG A 154 -6.87 -18.07 1.63
CA ARG A 154 -5.76 -18.88 1.14
C ARG A 154 -5.96 -19.39 -0.29
N ARG A 155 -7.20 -19.41 -0.79
CA ARG A 155 -7.56 -19.96 -2.11
C ARG A 155 -7.72 -18.89 -3.20
N VAL A 156 -7.97 -17.62 -2.85
CA VAL A 156 -8.27 -16.53 -3.81
C VAL A 156 -7.09 -15.55 -3.92
N TRP A 157 -5.86 -16.04 -3.83
CA TRP A 157 -4.68 -15.17 -3.79
C TRP A 157 -4.37 -14.57 -5.17
N ILE A 158 -4.72 -13.29 -5.35
CA ILE A 158 -4.29 -12.49 -6.50
C ILE A 158 -2.95 -11.84 -6.17
N ASN A 159 -1.95 -12.00 -7.03
CA ASN A 159 -0.66 -11.35 -6.86
C ASN A 159 -0.72 -9.91 -7.38
N TYR A 160 -1.06 -8.99 -6.48
CA TYR A 160 -1.13 -7.57 -6.80
C TYR A 160 0.24 -6.96 -7.12
N ASP A 161 1.37 -7.59 -6.73
CA ASP A 161 2.72 -7.06 -7.00
C ASP A 161 2.96 -6.76 -8.48
N TYR A 162 2.40 -7.56 -9.40
CA TYR A 162 2.50 -7.32 -10.83
C TYR A 162 1.69 -6.11 -11.30
N ILE A 163 0.49 -5.89 -10.75
CA ILE A 163 -0.35 -4.73 -11.06
C ILE A 163 0.38 -3.44 -10.65
N TYR A 164 1.04 -3.47 -9.50
CA TYR A 164 1.79 -2.34 -8.97
C TYR A 164 3.13 -2.11 -9.67
N ALA A 165 3.86 -3.17 -10.02
CA ALA A 165 5.04 -3.08 -10.86
C ALA A 165 4.69 -2.44 -12.22
N ALA A 166 3.63 -2.90 -12.87
CA ALA A 166 3.15 -2.32 -14.12
C ALA A 166 2.80 -0.83 -13.98
N THR A 167 2.13 -0.47 -12.88
CA THR A 167 1.77 0.92 -12.60
C THR A 167 3.00 1.80 -12.36
N GLY A 168 3.98 1.30 -11.61
CA GLY A 168 5.26 2.01 -11.37
C GLY A 168 6.07 2.21 -12.66
N ILE A 169 6.14 1.19 -13.51
CA ILE A 169 6.77 1.27 -14.84
C ILE A 169 6.08 2.32 -15.72
N ALA A 170 4.75 2.29 -15.81
CA ALA A 170 3.98 3.24 -16.61
C ALA A 170 4.25 4.70 -16.18
N ILE A 171 4.42 4.92 -14.89
CA ILE A 171 4.71 6.25 -14.34
C ILE A 171 6.15 6.68 -14.53
N SER A 172 7.11 5.77 -14.39
CA SER A 172 8.49 6.05 -14.77
C SER A 172 8.58 6.49 -16.23
N ILE A 173 7.84 5.84 -17.13
CA ILE A 173 7.76 6.24 -18.54
C ILE A 173 7.17 7.64 -18.68
N TYR A 174 6.04 7.94 -18.01
CA TYR A 174 5.46 9.29 -18.02
C TYR A 174 6.45 10.36 -17.56
N LEU A 175 7.16 10.14 -16.45
CA LEU A 175 8.13 11.09 -15.88
C LEU A 175 9.37 11.30 -16.75
N LEU A 176 9.70 10.36 -17.64
CA LEU A 176 10.79 10.49 -18.61
C LEU A 176 10.35 11.23 -19.89
N LEU A 177 9.05 11.26 -20.19
CA LEU A 177 8.50 11.80 -21.43
C LEU A 177 7.84 13.19 -21.25
N ALA A 178 7.58 13.63 -20.02
CA ALA A 178 6.94 14.90 -19.65
C ALA A 178 7.92 15.92 -19.04
#